data_AF-A0A4V1ZQ32-F1
#
_entry.id   AF-A0A4V1ZQ32-F1
#
_cell.length_a   1.000
_cell.length_b   1.000
_cell.length_c   1.000
_cell.angle_alpha   90.00
_cell.angle_beta   90.00
_cell.angle_gamma   90.00
#
_symmetry.space_group_name_H-M   'P 1'
#
loop_
_entity.id
_entity.type
_entity.pdbx_description
1 polymer ?
#
loop_
_entity_poly.entity_id
_entity_poly.type
_entity_poly.pdbx_seq_one_letter_code
_entity_poly.pdbx_strand_id
1 'polypeptide(L)'
;MKSAHKYNTLIEFWEVINTPDGFGGSHPAYGLNFSDYAYIITKDEQRTLQEGQLVLDGYFEIYLRYRNDKVISKTNNIKLK
;
A
#
# COMPACT_ATOMS: atom_id res chain seq x y z
N MET A 1 31.89 -1.78 -0.72
CA MET A 1 30.65 -2.55 -0.95
C MET A 1 29.48 -1.60 -0.79
N LYS A 2 28.62 -1.43 -1.82
CA LYS A 2 27.42 -0.61 -1.71
C LYS A 2 26.47 -1.26 -0.69
N SER A 3 26.00 -0.49 0.28
CA SER A 3 25.09 -0.95 1.34
C SER A 3 23.86 -1.60 0.72
N ALA A 4 23.61 -2.88 1.00
CA ALA A 4 22.35 -3.51 0.61
C ALA A 4 21.23 -2.95 1.49
N HIS A 5 20.16 -2.44 0.89
CA HIS A 5 18.99 -1.98 1.64
C HIS A 5 18.46 -3.12 2.52
N LYS A 6 18.25 -2.84 3.82
CA LYS A 6 17.68 -3.81 4.76
C LYS A 6 16.15 -3.82 4.60
N TYR A 7 15.61 -4.91 4.05
CA TYR A 7 14.16 -5.14 3.96
C TYR A 7 13.67 -5.69 5.31
N ASN A 8 13.35 -4.81 6.26
CA ASN A 8 13.01 -5.17 7.63
C ASN A 8 11.56 -4.85 8.02
N THR A 9 10.82 -4.13 7.19
CA THR A 9 9.44 -3.77 7.47
C THR A 9 8.51 -4.73 6.76
N LEU A 10 7.68 -5.47 7.50
CA LEU A 10 6.66 -6.31 6.90
C LEU A 10 5.48 -5.44 6.47
N ILE A 11 5.10 -5.55 5.20
CA ILE A 11 3.96 -4.84 4.63
C ILE A 11 2.96 -5.82 4.02
N GLU A 12 1.72 -5.40 3.96
CA GLU A 12 0.61 -6.16 3.41
C GLU A 12 0.08 -5.43 2.16
N PHE A 13 -0.08 -6.17 1.07
CA PHE A 13 -0.68 -5.70 -0.17
C PHE A 13 -2.13 -6.15 -0.24
N TRP A 14 -3.04 -5.19 -0.30
CA TRP A 14 -4.48 -5.38 -0.31
C TRP A 14 -5.04 -4.97 -1.66
N GLU A 15 -5.97 -5.74 -2.18
CA GLU A 15 -6.68 -5.44 -3.43
C GLU A 15 -8.11 -5.00 -3.14
N VAL A 16 -8.63 -4.12 -3.99
CA VAL A 16 -10.02 -3.69 -3.92
C VAL A 16 -10.87 -4.63 -4.77
N ILE A 17 -11.84 -5.26 -4.14
CA ILE A 17 -12.79 -6.19 -4.74
C ILE A 17 -14.16 -5.51 -4.71
N ASN A 18 -14.73 -5.23 -5.88
CA ASN A 18 -16.07 -4.66 -5.95
C ASN A 18 -17.10 -5.77 -5.67
N THR A 19 -17.73 -5.71 -4.50
CA THR A 19 -18.74 -6.68 -4.07
C THR A 19 -20.13 -6.14 -4.41
N PRO A 20 -20.98 -6.90 -5.14
CA PRO A 20 -22.35 -6.50 -5.42
C PRO A 20 -23.15 -6.33 -4.13
N ASP A 21 -23.99 -5.28 -4.07
CA ASP A 21 -24.82 -4.99 -2.89
C ASP A 21 -26.23 -5.61 -2.94
N GLY A 22 -26.59 -6.27 -4.05
CA GLY A 22 -27.92 -6.88 -4.25
C GLY A 22 -29.02 -5.90 -4.69
N PHE A 23 -28.75 -4.60 -4.73
CA PHE A 23 -29.68 -3.54 -5.19
C PHE A 23 -29.30 -2.96 -6.55
N GLY A 24 -28.37 -3.61 -7.26
CA GLY A 24 -27.85 -3.15 -8.55
C GLY A 24 -26.62 -2.25 -8.45
N GLY A 25 -26.10 -2.01 -7.24
CA GLY A 25 -24.84 -1.32 -7.00
C GLY A 25 -23.71 -2.26 -6.59
N SER A 26 -22.57 -1.66 -6.24
CA SER A 26 -21.42 -2.37 -5.68
C SER A 26 -20.71 -1.50 -4.65
N HIS A 27 -20.11 -2.12 -3.65
CA HIS A 27 -19.25 -1.46 -2.68
C HIS A 27 -17.84 -2.05 -2.71
N PRO A 28 -16.80 -1.26 -2.41
CA PRO A 28 -15.44 -1.77 -2.32
C PRO A 28 -15.29 -2.63 -1.06
N ALA A 29 -14.84 -3.86 -1.24
CA ALA A 29 -14.31 -4.73 -0.20
C ALA A 29 -12.79 -4.83 -0.37
N TYR A 30 -12.06 -5.10 0.71
CA TYR A 30 -10.60 -5.17 0.68
C TYR A 30 -10.15 -6.59 1.03
N GLY A 31 -9.45 -7.23 0.10
CA GLY A 31 -8.88 -8.56 0.27
C GLY A 31 -7.37 -8.51 0.43
N LEU A 32 -6.81 -9.31 1.33
CA LEU A 32 -5.36 -9.47 1.43
C LEU A 32 -4.87 -10.32 0.25
N ASN A 33 -3.97 -9.79 -0.56
CA ASN A 33 -3.35 -10.52 -1.66
C ASN A 33 -2.08 -11.24 -1.20
N PHE A 34 -1.12 -10.50 -0.64
CA PHE A 34 0.10 -11.08 -0.05
C PHE A 34 0.79 -10.11 0.91
N SER A 35 1.75 -10.62 1.67
CA SER A 35 2.63 -9.82 2.52
C SER A 35 4.08 -10.03 2.12
N ASP A 36 4.91 -8.99 2.27
CA ASP A 36 6.34 -9.08 2.00
C ASP A 36 7.15 -8.08 2.83
N TYR A 37 8.45 -8.33 2.95
CA TYR A 37 9.37 -7.39 3.56
C TYR A 37 9.79 -6.32 2.56
N ALA A 38 9.65 -5.07 2.98
CA ALA A 38 10.03 -3.88 2.24
C ALA A 38 11.08 -3.06 2.99
N TYR A 39 11.77 -2.22 2.24
CA TYR A 39 12.52 -1.10 2.77
C TYR A 39 11.80 0.18 2.37
N ILE A 40 11.45 1.03 3.34
CA ILE A 40 10.58 2.18 3.13
C ILE A 40 11.33 3.46 3.52
N ILE A 41 11.28 4.46 2.65
CA ILE A 41 11.77 5.81 2.91
C ILE A 41 10.60 6.77 2.79
N THR A 42 10.30 7.51 3.87
CA THR A 42 9.43 8.69 3.83
C THR A 42 10.21 9.83 3.17
N LYS A 43 9.66 10.41 2.10
CA LYS A 43 10.34 11.48 1.35
C LYS A 43 9.88 12.86 1.77
N ASP A 44 8.57 13.12 1.72
CA ASP A 44 7.98 14.41 2.05
C ASP A 44 6.61 14.17 2.67
N GLU A 45 6.33 14.81 3.80
CA GLU A 45 5.02 14.83 4.46
C GLU A 45 4.57 16.28 4.66
N GLN A 46 3.36 16.60 4.22
CA GLN A 46 2.70 17.88 4.46
C GLN A 46 1.35 17.65 5.15
N ARG A 47 1.06 18.50 6.14
CA ARG A 47 -0.25 18.52 6.78
C ARG A 47 -1.22 19.26 5.86
N THR A 48 -2.28 18.58 5.45
CA THR A 48 -3.34 19.14 4.62
C THR A 48 -4.67 19.05 5.37
N LEU A 49 -5.63 19.89 4.98
CA LEU A 49 -7.00 19.83 5.48
C LEU A 49 -7.87 19.24 4.37
N GLN A 50 -8.41 18.05 4.61
CA GLN A 50 -9.35 17.38 3.70
C GLN A 50 -10.65 17.12 4.47
N GLU A 51 -11.77 17.63 3.95
CA GLU A 51 -13.11 17.45 4.54
C GLU A 51 -13.20 17.86 6.03
N GLY A 52 -12.42 18.87 6.44
CA GLY A 52 -12.36 19.35 7.82
C GLY A 52 -11.50 18.48 8.77
N GLN A 53 -10.86 17.44 8.26
CA GLN A 53 -9.89 16.63 8.99
C GLN A 53 -8.47 17.01 8.58
N LEU A 54 -7.56 17.05 9.56
CA LEU A 54 -6.14 17.16 9.31
C LEU A 54 -5.62 15.81 8.82
N VAL A 55 -5.17 15.77 7.58
CA VAL A 55 -4.59 14.59 6.92
C VAL A 55 -3.10 14.85 6.70
N LEU A 56 -2.28 13.81 6.88
CA LEU A 56 -0.88 13.84 6.45
C LEU A 56 -0.84 13.31 5.02
N ASP A 57 -0.57 14.19 4.07
CA ASP A 57 -0.36 13.82 2.68
C ASP A 57 1.14 13.80 2.39
N GLY A 58 1.61 12.81 1.67
CA GLY A 58 3.03 12.60 1.49
C GLY A 58 3.40 11.45 0.57
N TYR A 59 4.69 11.38 0.25
CA TYR A 59 5.23 10.38 -0.66
C TYR A 59 6.15 9.41 0.08
N PHE A 60 5.92 8.11 -0.13
CA PHE A 60 6.76 7.03 0.35
C PHE A 60 7.44 6.34 -0.83
N GLU A 61 8.74 6.13 -0.73
CA GLU A 61 9.46 5.22 -1.62
C GLU A 61 9.53 3.84 -0.96
N ILE A 62 8.93 2.85 -1.60
CA ILE A 62 8.88 1.47 -1.12
C ILE A 62 9.72 0.61 -2.05
N TYR A 63 10.81 0.06 -1.51
CA TYR A 63 11.72 -0.84 -2.19
C TYR A 63 11.38 -2.29 -1.84
N LEU A 64 11.18 -3.10 -2.87
CA LEU A 64 10.77 -4.50 -2.76
C LEU A 64 11.78 -5.38 -3.47
N ARG A 65 11.87 -6.63 -3.02
CA ARG A 65 12.64 -7.63 -3.75
C ARG A 65 11.85 -8.05 -4.99
N TYR A 66 12.57 -8.28 -6.08
CA TYR A 66 11.95 -8.84 -7.27
C TYR A 66 11.35 -10.22 -6.97
N ARG A 67 10.12 -10.43 -7.42
CA ARG A 67 9.38 -11.69 -7.32
C ARG A 67 8.71 -11.98 -8.64
N ASN A 68 8.82 -13.22 -9.10
CA ASN A 68 8.17 -13.69 -10.33
C ASN A 68 6.81 -14.33 -10.06
N ASP A 69 6.52 -14.69 -8.81
CA ASP A 69 5.28 -15.34 -8.38
C ASP A 69 4.16 -14.34 -8.02
N LYS A 70 4.49 -13.04 -7.91
CA LYS A 70 3.57 -11.97 -7.53
C LYS A 70 3.66 -10.80 -8.50
N VAL A 71 2.52 -10.32 -8.95
CA VAL A 71 2.41 -9.09 -9.74
C VAL A 71 2.00 -7.96 -8.81
N ILE A 72 2.86 -6.95 -8.67
CA ILE A 72 2.54 -5.74 -7.90
C ILE A 72 1.83 -4.77 -8.84
N SER A 73 0.54 -4.56 -8.60
CA SER A 73 -0.24 -3.53 -9.29
C SER A 73 -0.22 -2.22 -8.49
N LYS A 74 -0.28 -1.09 -9.20
CA LYS A 74 -0.47 0.24 -8.60
C LYS A 74 -1.84 0.41 -7.93
N THR A 75 -2.79 -0.50 -8.19
CA THR A 75 -4.11 -0.52 -7.58
C THR A 75 -4.11 -1.15 -6.19
N ASN A 76 -3.00 -1.76 -5.77
CA ASN A 76 -2.92 -2.38 -4.46
C ASN A 76 -2.75 -1.29 -3.39
N ASN A 77 -3.55 -1.39 -2.34
CA ASN A 77 -3.37 -0.62 -1.13
C ASN A 77 -2.29 -1.29 -0.28
N ILE A 78 -1.42 -0.49 0.34
CA ILE A 78 -0.32 -1.00 1.16
C ILE A 78 -0.61 -0.64 2.62
N LYS A 79 -0.52 -1.64 3.48
CA LYS A 79 -0.67 -1.50 4.93
C LYS A 79 0.61 -1.93 5.64
N LEU A 80 1.10 -1.10 6.56
CA LEU A 80 2.20 -1.44 7.46
C LEU A 80 1.66 -2.36 8.57
N LYS A 81 2.41 -3.40 8.93
CA LYS A 81 2.09 -4.30 10.04
C LYS A 81 2.87 -3.96 11.30
#